data_AF-A0A0C6FBS4-F1
#
_entry.id   AF-A0A0C6FBS4-F1
#
_cell.length_a   1.000
_cell.length_b   1.000
_cell.length_c   1.000
_cell.angle_alpha   90.00
_cell.angle_beta   90.00
_cell.angle_gamma   90.00
#
_symmetry.space_group_name_H-M   'P 1'
#
loop_
_entity.id
_entity.type
_entity.pdbx_description
1 polymer ?
#
loop_
_entity_poly.entity_id
_entity_poly.type
_entity_poly.pdbx_seq_one_letter_code
_entity_poly.pdbx_strand_id
1 'polypeptide(L)'
;MLPATPETIAAFIDAHSEVKSRATVERYRSSIAALHRAAGLSNPCADEIVRLAVKRMNRTKGRRQKQAEPLNRTSIDRMIAEKATERLHRRVSEGETETPLIALRNTALVAVAYDTLLRHSELVSSDIGDLESGADGSGTVLCGARRPTRRAKARSSTSLRTPWRVSRRG
;
A
#
# COMPACT_ATOMS: atom_id res chain seq x y z
N MET A 1 -14.17 28.03 -2.18
CA MET A 1 -14.15 28.86 -0.97
C MET A 1 -14.86 28.13 0.16
N LEU A 2 -14.48 28.41 1.41
CA LEU A 2 -15.14 27.87 2.62
C LEU A 2 -16.02 28.97 3.23
N PRO A 3 -17.20 28.64 3.80
CA PRO A 3 -17.85 27.32 3.77
C PRO A 3 -18.42 27.01 2.37
N ALA A 4 -18.34 25.74 1.96
CA ALA A 4 -19.04 25.28 0.77
C ALA A 4 -20.48 24.87 1.14
N THR A 5 -21.45 25.19 0.29
CA THR A 5 -22.83 24.73 0.51
C THR A 5 -23.01 23.28 0.03
N PRO A 6 -23.93 22.51 0.61
CA PRO A 6 -24.28 21.17 0.12
C PRO A 6 -24.58 21.11 -1.38
N GLU A 7 -25.27 22.12 -1.92
CA GLU A 7 -25.64 22.22 -3.34
C GLU A 7 -24.40 22.37 -4.21
N THR A 8 -23.44 23.20 -3.77
CA THR A 8 -22.16 23.38 -4.46
C THR A 8 -21.38 22.06 -4.51
N ILE A 9 -21.41 21.27 -3.43
CA ILE A 9 -20.74 19.97 -3.38
C ILE A 9 -21.45 18.94 -4.28
N ALA A 10 -22.78 18.92 -4.30
CA ALA A 10 -23.53 18.04 -5.20
C ALA A 10 -23.26 18.37 -6.68
N ALA A 11 -23.32 19.65 -7.06
CA ALA A 11 -22.98 20.09 -8.42
C ALA A 11 -21.53 19.75 -8.78
N PHE A 12 -20.59 19.93 -7.84
CA PHE A 12 -19.20 19.53 -8.02
C PHE A 12 -19.05 18.03 -8.28
N ILE A 13 -19.75 17.17 -7.52
CA ILE A 13 -19.73 15.72 -7.69
C ILE A 13 -20.29 15.34 -9.05
N ASP A 14 -21.46 15.88 -9.43
CA ASP A 14 -22.10 15.56 -10.70
C ASP A 14 -21.18 15.95 -11.87
N ALA A 15 -20.65 17.18 -11.90
CA ALA A 15 -19.73 17.64 -12.95
C ALA A 15 -18.41 16.83 -13.01
N HIS A 16 -17.77 16.56 -11.87
CA HIS A 16 -16.52 15.80 -11.85
C HIS A 16 -16.74 14.31 -12.11
N SER A 17 -17.96 13.81 -11.92
CA SER A 17 -18.31 12.44 -12.28
C SER A 17 -18.40 12.23 -13.79
N GLU A 18 -18.41 13.26 -14.62
CA GLU A 18 -18.33 13.05 -16.08
C GLU A 18 -16.88 12.76 -16.50
N VAL A 19 -15.93 13.48 -15.90
CA VAL A 19 -14.52 13.50 -16.36
C VAL A 19 -13.54 12.71 -15.49
N LYS A 20 -13.83 12.44 -14.21
CA LYS A 20 -12.90 11.77 -13.27
C LYS A 20 -13.40 10.40 -12.82
N SER A 21 -12.50 9.57 -12.32
CA SER A 21 -12.89 8.29 -11.72
C SER A 21 -13.71 8.49 -10.44
N ARG A 22 -14.58 7.54 -10.10
CA ARG A 22 -15.34 7.54 -8.83
C ARG A 22 -14.43 7.73 -7.62
N ALA A 23 -13.31 7.01 -7.58
CA ALA A 23 -12.36 7.05 -6.46
C ALA A 23 -11.74 8.45 -6.30
N THR A 24 -11.45 9.12 -7.41
CA THR A 24 -10.94 10.49 -7.41
C THR A 24 -11.95 11.47 -6.82
N VAL A 25 -13.23 11.39 -7.23
CA VAL A 25 -14.29 12.27 -6.73
C VAL A 25 -14.55 12.04 -5.23
N GLU A 26 -14.59 10.79 -4.76
CA GLU A 26 -14.71 10.48 -3.32
C GLU A 26 -13.53 10.99 -2.50
N ARG A 27 -12.30 10.94 -3.07
CA ARG A 27 -11.12 11.53 -2.43
C ARG A 27 -11.29 13.04 -2.29
N TYR A 28 -11.74 13.74 -3.34
CA TYR A 28 -12.03 15.18 -3.26
C TYR A 28 -13.08 15.51 -2.21
N ARG A 29 -14.22 14.78 -2.21
CA ARG A 29 -15.27 14.92 -1.19
C ARG A 29 -14.72 14.75 0.23
N SER A 30 -13.86 13.75 0.44
CA SER A 30 -13.22 13.49 1.74
C SER A 30 -12.27 14.61 2.16
N SER A 31 -11.48 15.16 1.21
CA SER A 31 -10.62 16.32 1.47
C SER A 31 -11.43 17.57 1.83
N ILE A 32 -12.54 17.82 1.13
CA ILE A 32 -13.46 18.92 1.45
C ILE A 32 -14.04 18.76 2.86
N ALA A 33 -14.49 17.56 3.22
CA ALA A 33 -14.99 17.26 4.56
C ALA A 33 -13.91 17.42 5.64
N ALA A 34 -12.66 17.01 5.35
CA ALA A 34 -11.53 17.20 6.25
C ALA A 34 -11.21 18.70 6.44
N LEU A 35 -11.24 19.48 5.37
CA LEU A 35 -10.98 20.91 5.40
C LEU A 35 -12.04 21.68 6.23
N HIS A 36 -13.32 21.34 6.10
CA HIS A 36 -14.38 21.94 6.93
C HIS A 36 -14.19 21.60 8.41
N ARG A 37 -13.89 20.33 8.74
CA ARG A 37 -13.62 19.91 10.11
C ARG A 37 -12.40 20.61 10.70
N ALA A 38 -11.33 20.76 9.93
CA ALA A 38 -10.13 21.48 10.35
C ALA A 38 -10.39 22.98 10.60
N ALA A 39 -11.34 23.57 9.87
CA ALA A 39 -11.80 24.94 10.07
C ALA A 39 -12.85 25.09 11.20
N GLY A 40 -13.21 24.01 11.91
CA GLY A 40 -14.26 24.03 12.95
C GLY A 40 -15.68 24.23 12.41
N LEU A 41 -15.89 24.04 11.10
CA LEU A 41 -17.17 24.24 10.43
C LEU A 41 -17.94 22.92 10.33
N SER A 42 -19.27 23.03 10.20
CA SER A 42 -20.12 21.88 9.87
C SER A 42 -19.70 21.29 8.52
N ASN A 43 -19.81 19.96 8.40
CA ASN A 43 -19.42 19.25 7.18
C ASN A 43 -20.58 19.25 6.17
N PRO A 44 -20.50 20.02 5.07
CA PRO A 44 -21.56 20.05 4.05
C PRO A 44 -21.68 18.72 3.30
N CYS A 45 -20.65 17.86 3.33
CA CYS A 45 -20.68 16.58 2.66
C CYS A 45 -21.53 15.52 3.36
N ALA A 46 -22.09 15.82 4.54
CA ALA A 46 -22.99 14.94 5.28
C ALA A 46 -24.47 15.13 4.90
N ASP A 47 -24.79 16.18 4.14
CA ASP A 47 -26.14 16.50 3.71
C ASP A 47 -26.72 15.45 2.75
N GLU A 48 -28.05 15.26 2.79
CA GLU A 48 -28.74 14.28 1.95
C GLU A 48 -28.61 14.59 0.45
N ILE A 49 -28.56 15.87 0.06
CA ILE A 49 -28.38 16.29 -1.34
C ILE A 49 -27.04 15.77 -1.88
N VAL A 50 -25.98 15.86 -1.08
CA VAL A 50 -24.65 15.32 -1.42
C VAL A 50 -24.69 13.79 -1.47
N ARG A 51 -25.40 13.15 -0.53
CA ARG A 51 -25.54 11.70 -0.51
C ARG A 51 -26.26 11.17 -1.75
N LEU A 52 -27.28 11.88 -2.24
CA LEU A 52 -27.98 11.59 -3.48
C LEU A 52 -27.09 11.76 -4.71
N ALA A 53 -26.27 12.82 -4.77
CA ALA A 53 -25.27 13.00 -5.85
C ALA A 53 -24.27 11.84 -5.90
N VAL A 54 -23.74 11.41 -4.75
CA VAL A 54 -22.87 10.22 -4.67
C VAL A 54 -23.60 8.97 -5.14
N LYS A 55 -24.88 8.80 -4.80
CA LYS A 55 -25.70 7.68 -5.26
C LYS A 55 -25.88 7.68 -6.78
N ARG A 56 -26.12 8.85 -7.40
CA ARG A 56 -26.19 9.01 -8.86
C ARG A 56 -24.86 8.63 -9.52
N MET A 57 -23.75 9.21 -9.07
CA MET A 57 -22.41 8.87 -9.55
C MET A 57 -22.15 7.36 -9.49
N ASN A 58 -22.50 6.72 -8.37
CA ASN A 58 -22.30 5.28 -8.17
C ASN A 58 -23.13 4.41 -9.11
N ARG A 59 -24.32 4.87 -9.52
CA ARG A 59 -25.16 4.17 -10.51
C ARG A 59 -24.56 4.28 -11.90
N THR A 60 -24.06 5.46 -12.28
CA THR A 60 -23.51 5.71 -13.61
C THR A 60 -22.14 5.06 -13.82
N LYS A 61 -21.22 5.19 -12.86
CA LYS A 61 -19.84 4.66 -12.99
C LYS A 61 -19.68 3.22 -12.52
N GLY A 62 -20.64 2.71 -11.77
CA GLY A 62 -20.46 1.49 -11.00
C GLY A 62 -19.48 1.64 -9.84
N ARG A 63 -19.50 0.66 -8.94
CA ARG A 63 -18.64 0.64 -7.74
C ARG A 63 -17.35 -0.13 -7.93
N ARG A 64 -17.30 -1.02 -8.92
CA ARG A 64 -16.18 -1.94 -9.14
C ARG A 64 -14.93 -1.16 -9.52
N GLN A 65 -13.93 -1.19 -8.65
CA GLN A 65 -12.59 -0.71 -9.01
C GLN A 65 -11.94 -1.76 -9.91
N LYS A 66 -11.23 -1.29 -10.94
CA LYS A 66 -10.35 -2.16 -11.71
C LYS A 66 -9.19 -2.54 -10.79
N GLN A 67 -9.15 -3.79 -10.36
CA GLN A 67 -8.02 -4.32 -9.60
C GLN A 67 -6.78 -4.28 -10.50
N ALA A 68 -5.64 -3.91 -9.93
CA ALA A 68 -4.37 -4.06 -10.61
C ALA A 68 -4.11 -5.54 -10.89
N GLU A 69 -3.33 -5.82 -11.94
CA GLU A 69 -2.88 -7.18 -12.19
C GLU A 69 -2.07 -7.67 -10.99
N PRO A 70 -2.35 -8.87 -10.46
CA PRO A 70 -1.63 -9.38 -9.31
C PRO A 70 -0.17 -9.62 -9.68
N LEU A 71 0.75 -9.23 -8.81
CA LEU A 71 2.13 -9.67 -8.91
C LEU A 71 2.16 -11.18 -8.66
N ASN A 72 2.58 -11.93 -9.68
CA ASN A 72 2.74 -13.39 -9.56
C ASN A 72 4.21 -13.73 -9.26
N ARG A 73 4.44 -14.99 -8.90
CA ARG A 73 5.78 -15.46 -8.52
C ARG A 73 6.81 -15.22 -9.62
N THR A 74 6.43 -15.49 -10.86
CA THR A 74 7.27 -15.27 -12.05
C THR A 74 7.66 -13.80 -12.20
N SER A 75 6.74 -12.87 -11.97
CA SER A 75 7.01 -11.43 -12.00
C SER A 75 8.02 -11.03 -10.92
N ILE A 76 7.87 -11.55 -9.71
CA ILE A 76 8.79 -11.27 -8.59
C ILE A 76 10.18 -11.85 -8.85
N ASP A 77 10.25 -13.11 -9.26
CA ASP A 77 11.52 -13.77 -9.57
C ASP A 77 12.26 -13.03 -10.69
N ARG A 78 11.54 -12.56 -11.71
CA ARG A 78 12.10 -11.71 -12.77
C ARG A 78 12.63 -10.37 -12.24
N MET A 79 11.87 -9.67 -11.39
CA MET A 79 12.30 -8.40 -10.79
C MET A 79 13.58 -8.56 -9.96
N ILE A 80 13.70 -9.67 -9.22
CA ILE A 80 14.87 -9.99 -8.41
C ILE A 80 16.06 -10.39 -9.30
N ALA A 81 15.85 -11.28 -10.28
CA ALA A 81 16.89 -11.79 -11.16
C ALA A 81 17.49 -10.72 -12.08
N GLU A 82 16.66 -9.82 -12.61
CA GLU A 82 17.10 -8.71 -13.46
C GLU A 82 17.74 -7.55 -12.68
N LYS A 83 17.95 -7.72 -11.36
CA LYS A 83 18.52 -6.69 -10.48
C LYS A 83 17.77 -5.35 -10.62
N ALA A 84 16.45 -5.41 -10.83
CA ALA A 84 15.64 -4.20 -11.01
C ALA A 84 15.75 -3.27 -9.79
N THR A 85 15.91 -3.84 -8.61
CA THR A 85 16.20 -3.15 -7.34
C THR A 85 17.54 -2.43 -7.31
N GLU A 86 18.55 -2.91 -8.05
CA GLU A 86 19.85 -2.26 -8.22
C GLU A 86 19.74 -1.07 -9.18
N ARG A 87 19.07 -1.25 -10.32
CA ARG A 87 18.86 -0.20 -11.34
C ARG A 87 18.04 0.99 -10.85
N LEU A 88 17.22 0.80 -9.82
CA LEU A 88 16.45 1.87 -9.17
C LEU A 88 17.31 2.79 -8.31
N HIS A 89 18.61 2.51 -8.13
CA HIS A 89 19.50 3.33 -7.30
C HIS A 89 20.60 4.03 -8.11
N ARG A 90 20.69 5.35 -7.97
CA ARG A 90 21.63 6.24 -8.70
C ARG A 90 23.09 5.77 -8.65
N ARG A 91 23.55 5.25 -7.50
CA ARG A 91 24.93 4.79 -7.30
C ARG A 91 25.35 3.60 -8.18
N VAL A 92 24.39 2.77 -8.61
CA VAL A 92 24.66 1.64 -9.53
C VAL A 92 24.94 2.14 -10.93
N SER A 93 24.40 3.30 -11.33
CA SER A 93 24.66 3.92 -12.62
C SER A 93 26.09 4.45 -12.76
N GLU A 94 26.82 4.60 -11.65
CA GLU A 94 28.18 5.17 -11.61
C GLU A 94 29.30 4.11 -11.69
N GLY A 95 28.97 2.84 -11.96
CA GLY A 95 29.96 1.79 -12.26
C GLY A 95 30.61 1.11 -11.06
N GLU A 96 30.07 1.27 -9.85
CA GLU A 96 30.50 0.51 -8.67
C GLU A 96 30.31 -1.00 -8.91
N THR A 97 31.36 -1.80 -8.69
CA THR A 97 31.37 -3.26 -8.97
C THR A 97 30.54 -4.08 -7.97
N GLU A 98 30.26 -3.50 -6.79
CA GLU A 98 29.53 -4.16 -5.71
C GLU A 98 28.03 -3.82 -5.75
N THR A 99 27.17 -4.81 -5.49
CA THR A 99 25.74 -4.54 -5.31
C THR A 99 25.56 -3.66 -4.08
N PRO A 100 24.96 -2.46 -4.20
CA PRO A 100 24.86 -1.58 -3.05
C PRO A 100 23.87 -2.14 -2.03
N LEU A 101 24.14 -1.92 -0.74
CA LEU A 101 23.32 -2.42 0.37
C LEU A 101 21.83 -2.06 0.24
N ILE A 102 21.52 -0.89 -0.31
CA ILE A 102 20.15 -0.46 -0.57
C ILE A 102 19.41 -1.35 -1.58
N ALA A 103 20.11 -1.88 -2.57
CA ALA A 103 19.51 -2.78 -3.55
C ALA A 103 19.27 -4.16 -2.93
N LEU A 104 20.20 -4.68 -2.13
CA LEU A 104 19.98 -5.90 -1.33
C LEU A 104 18.78 -5.73 -0.40
N ARG A 105 18.68 -4.59 0.31
CA ARG A 105 17.54 -4.25 1.16
C ARG A 105 16.23 -4.24 0.37
N ASN A 106 16.17 -3.54 -0.76
CA ASN A 106 14.95 -3.46 -1.57
C ASN A 106 14.54 -4.84 -2.10
N THR A 107 15.52 -5.68 -2.46
CA THR A 107 15.30 -7.07 -2.90
C THR A 107 14.69 -7.91 -1.78
N ALA A 108 15.27 -7.82 -0.58
CA ALA A 108 14.75 -8.50 0.61
C ALA A 108 13.33 -8.00 0.95
N LEU A 109 13.07 -6.69 0.89
CA LEU A 109 11.75 -6.13 1.16
C LEU A 109 10.69 -6.65 0.18
N VAL A 110 10.98 -6.73 -1.12
CA VAL A 110 10.04 -7.25 -2.13
C VAL A 110 9.79 -8.75 -1.89
N ALA A 111 10.83 -9.54 -1.64
CA ALA A 111 10.69 -10.97 -1.38
C ALA A 111 9.88 -11.26 -0.10
N VAL A 112 10.21 -10.59 1.00
CA VAL A 112 9.49 -10.74 2.28
C VAL A 112 8.05 -10.25 2.14
N ALA A 113 7.80 -9.10 1.52
CA ALA A 113 6.44 -8.62 1.32
C ALA A 113 5.59 -9.61 0.51
N TYR A 114 6.18 -10.23 -0.52
CA TYR A 114 5.50 -11.20 -1.36
C TYR A 114 5.16 -12.49 -0.60
N ASP A 115 6.14 -13.08 0.10
CA ASP A 115 5.96 -14.36 0.79
C ASP A 115 5.05 -14.22 2.04
N THR A 116 5.05 -13.05 2.69
CA THR A 116 4.29 -12.82 3.94
C THR A 116 2.94 -12.15 3.73
N LEU A 117 2.75 -11.48 2.57
CA LEU A 117 1.59 -10.64 2.25
C LEU A 117 1.31 -9.54 3.30
N LEU A 118 2.34 -9.12 4.03
CA LEU A 118 2.26 -8.04 5.00
C LEU A 118 1.98 -6.70 4.33
N ARG A 119 1.17 -5.87 4.99
CA ARG A 119 0.98 -4.47 4.56
C ARG A 119 2.24 -3.67 4.84
N HIS A 120 2.44 -2.57 4.11
CA HIS A 120 3.60 -1.69 4.28
C HIS A 120 3.90 -1.32 5.75
N SER A 121 2.87 -0.96 6.52
CA SER A 121 3.04 -0.60 7.94
C SER A 121 3.51 -1.77 8.81
N GLU A 122 3.15 -3.00 8.44
CA GLU A 122 3.55 -4.22 9.16
C GLU A 122 4.98 -4.58 8.80
N LEU A 123 5.31 -4.56 7.51
CA LEU A 123 6.66 -4.83 7.00
C LEU A 123 7.72 -3.89 7.59
N VAL A 124 7.40 -2.59 7.71
CA VAL A 124 8.31 -1.59 8.31
C VAL A 124 8.41 -1.72 9.83
N SER A 125 7.43 -2.36 10.47
CA SER A 125 7.43 -2.59 11.92
C SER A 125 8.07 -3.91 12.37
N SER A 126 8.36 -4.81 11.42
CA SER A 126 9.01 -6.10 11.69
C SER A 126 10.47 -5.92 12.10
N ASP A 127 10.91 -6.70 13.07
CA ASP A 127 12.30 -6.80 13.49
C ASP A 127 12.92 -8.11 13.00
N ILE A 128 14.25 -8.19 12.93
CA ILE A 128 14.97 -9.42 12.59
C ILE A 128 14.65 -10.51 13.63
N GLY A 129 14.42 -10.13 14.89
CA GLY A 129 14.01 -11.05 15.95
C GLY A 129 12.63 -11.68 15.78
N ASP A 130 11.80 -11.18 14.86
CA ASP A 130 10.51 -11.77 14.51
C ASP A 130 10.64 -12.91 13.48
N LEU A 131 11.84 -13.14 12.93
CA LEU A 131 12.12 -14.17 11.95
C LEU A 131 12.67 -15.43 12.62
N GLU A 132 12.05 -16.56 12.31
CA GLU A 132 12.52 -17.90 12.70
C GLU A 132 12.87 -18.70 11.44
N SER A 133 14.04 -19.34 11.40
CA SER A 133 14.44 -20.19 10.27
C SER A 133 13.97 -21.63 10.49
N GLY A 134 13.35 -22.21 9.47
CA GLY A 134 13.00 -23.62 9.39
C GLY A 134 14.17 -24.49 8.93
N ALA A 135 14.17 -25.75 9.35
CA ALA A 135 15.23 -26.72 9.02
C ALA A 135 15.28 -27.09 7.52
N ASP A 136 14.18 -26.88 6.80
CA ASP A 136 14.03 -27.10 5.36
C ASP A 136 14.48 -25.89 4.50
N GLY A 137 15.05 -24.86 5.13
CA GLY A 137 15.40 -23.60 4.47
C GLY A 137 14.21 -22.66 4.28
N SER A 138 13.02 -23.02 4.81
CA SER A 138 11.92 -22.08 4.97
C SER A 138 12.19 -21.11 6.12
N GLY A 139 11.34 -20.11 6.29
CA GLY A 139 11.31 -19.29 7.49
C GLY A 139 9.88 -19.01 7.92
N THR A 140 9.68 -18.52 9.12
CA THR A 140 8.41 -17.97 9.57
C THR A 140 8.65 -16.58 10.10
N VAL A 141 7.73 -15.66 9.80
CA VAL A 141 7.72 -14.34 10.42
C VAL A 141 6.56 -14.25 11.41
N LEU A 142 6.85 -13.70 12.58
CA LEU A 142 5.84 -13.35 13.57
C LEU A 142 5.21 -12.02 13.19
N CYS A 143 3.92 -12.05 12.84
CA CYS A 143 3.15 -10.85 12.51
C CYS A 143 2.13 -10.55 13.63
N GLY A 144 2.16 -9.34 14.19
CA GLY A 144 1.28 -8.94 15.29
C GLY A 144 0.81 -7.49 15.16
N ALA A 145 -0.51 -7.29 15.24
CA ALA A 145 -1.18 -5.99 15.14
C ALA A 145 -0.67 -4.96 16.17
N ARG A 146 -0.70 -3.67 15.78
CA ARG A 146 -0.43 -2.45 16.57
C ARG A 146 0.11 -2.74 17.96
N ARG A 147 1.42 -2.61 18.16
CA ARG A 147 2.08 -2.57 19.48
C ARG A 147 1.21 -1.79 20.50
N PRO A 148 0.45 -2.42 21.41
CA PRO A 148 0.32 -1.84 22.72
C PRO A 148 1.64 -2.15 23.42
N THR A 149 2.04 -1.30 24.34
CA THR A 149 3.10 -1.62 25.31
C THR A 149 3.04 -3.09 25.74
N ARG A 150 4.14 -3.81 25.46
CA ARG A 150 4.60 -5.08 26.07
C ARG A 150 3.48 -5.97 26.68
N ARG A 151 3.21 -7.11 26.01
CA ARG A 151 2.30 -8.24 26.32
C ARG A 151 0.85 -8.11 25.82
N ALA A 152 0.61 -8.63 24.61
CA ALA A 152 -0.51 -9.53 24.29
C ALA A 152 -0.28 -10.11 22.88
N LYS A 153 -0.16 -11.43 22.77
CA LYS A 153 0.31 -12.13 21.56
C LYS A 153 -0.89 -12.79 20.88
N ALA A 154 -1.48 -12.13 19.88
CA ALA A 154 -2.31 -12.81 18.89
C ALA A 154 -1.35 -13.35 17.82
N ARG A 155 -1.26 -14.68 17.71
CA ARG A 155 -0.23 -15.39 16.94
C ARG A 155 -0.81 -15.79 15.59
N SER A 156 -0.34 -15.18 14.52
CA SER A 156 -0.44 -15.74 13.17
C SER A 156 0.97 -15.85 12.59
N SER A 157 1.42 -17.08 12.36
CA SER A 157 2.69 -17.39 11.70
C SER A 157 2.42 -17.62 10.21
N THR A 158 3.13 -16.90 9.35
CA THR A 158 3.12 -17.13 7.90
C THR A 158 4.47 -17.69 7.48
N SER A 159 4.49 -18.75 6.67
CA SER A 159 5.72 -19.39 6.21
C SER A 159 6.29 -18.73 4.94
N LEU A 160 7.57 -18.41 4.99
CA LEU A 160 8.45 -18.04 3.90
C LEU A 160 8.94 -19.34 3.24
N ARG A 161 8.44 -19.68 2.04
CA ARG A 161 8.71 -21.00 1.42
C ARG A 161 9.96 -21.05 0.54
N THR A 162 10.71 -19.97 0.41
CA THR A 162 11.81 -19.89 -0.56
C THR A 162 13.16 -20.25 0.09
N PRO A 163 13.86 -21.30 -0.42
CA PRO A 163 15.23 -21.57 0.00
C PRO A 163 16.14 -20.46 -0.52
N TRP A 164 16.66 -19.65 0.39
CA TRP A 164 17.59 -18.56 0.09
C TRP A 164 18.92 -19.12 -0.43
N ARG A 165 19.12 -19.17 -1.75
CA ARG A 165 20.46 -19.35 -2.34
C ARG A 165 21.20 -18.01 -2.31
N VAL A 166 21.91 -17.74 -1.22
CA VAL A 166 23.01 -16.76 -1.24
C VAL A 166 24.20 -17.44 -1.91
N SER A 167 24.51 -17.10 -3.16
CA SER A 167 25.78 -17.51 -3.76
C SER A 167 26.89 -16.72 -3.08
N ARG A 168 27.63 -17.38 -2.18
CA ARG A 168 28.95 -16.89 -1.78
C ARG A 168 29.88 -17.11 -2.96
N ARG A 169 30.29 -16.04 -3.65
CA ARG A 169 31.50 -16.08 -4.46
C ARG A 169 32.66 -15.67 -3.56
N GLY A 170 33.67 -16.54 -3.50
CA GLY A 170 34.98 -16.24 -2.93
C GLY A 170 35.81 -15.36 -3.84
#